data_AF-A0A077D536-F1
#
_entry.id   AF-A0A077D536-F1
#
_cell.length_a   1.000
_cell.length_b   1.000
_cell.length_c   1.000
_cell.angle_alpha   90.00
_cell.angle_beta   90.00
_cell.angle_gamma   90.00
#
_symmetry.space_group_name_H-M   'P 1'
#
loop_
_entity.id
_entity.type
_entity.pdbx_description
1 polymer ?
#
loop_
_entity_poly.entity_id
_entity_poly.type
_entity_poly.pdbx_seq_one_letter_code
_entity_poly.pdbx_strand_id
1 'polypeptide(L)'
;AGPLDPNVEIVVGVPALYLTYAKSVLPPNVQVSAQNSYKVAKGAFTGEISPAMLLDSGIPWVILGHSERRNVFGETDELIAEKIAHALEAGLKVIACIGEKLDEREAGKTEEVVFKQTKAIADKIKSWDNVVL
;
A
#
# COMPACT_ATOMS: atom_id res chain seq x y z
N ALA A 1 0.73 22.29 -17.71
CA ALA A 1 1.73 21.78 -16.75
C ALA A 1 3.07 21.73 -17.44
N GLY A 2 4.17 22.13 -16.78
CA GLY A 2 5.52 21.96 -17.32
C GLY A 2 5.89 20.48 -17.45
N PRO A 3 7.00 20.14 -18.12
CA PRO A 3 7.47 18.76 -18.15
C PRO A 3 7.77 18.28 -16.72
N LEU A 4 7.35 17.06 -16.40
CA LEU A 4 7.71 16.41 -15.15
C LEU A 4 9.19 16.00 -15.21
N ASP A 5 9.90 16.08 -14.09
CA ASP A 5 11.31 15.69 -14.00
C ASP A 5 11.45 14.18 -14.25
N PRO A 6 12.27 13.74 -15.22
CA PRO A 6 12.46 12.32 -15.52
C PRO A 6 13.10 11.52 -14.37
N ASN A 7 13.69 12.18 -13.37
CA ASN A 7 14.28 11.53 -12.19
C ASN A 7 13.29 11.36 -11.03
N VAL A 8 12.01 11.71 -11.21
CA VAL A 8 10.97 11.62 -10.18
C VAL A 8 9.94 10.56 -10.57
N GLU A 9 9.72 9.59 -9.69
CA GLU A 9 8.59 8.65 -9.81
C GLU A 9 7.34 9.30 -9.18
N ILE A 10 6.26 9.41 -9.96
CA ILE A 10 4.99 9.97 -9.51
C ILE A 10 3.95 8.86 -9.46
N VAL A 11 3.34 8.67 -8.30
CA VAL A 11 2.30 7.67 -8.07
C VAL A 11 1.06 8.34 -7.47
N VAL A 12 -0.11 8.08 -8.05
CA VAL A 12 -1.38 8.64 -7.58
C VAL A 12 -2.26 7.52 -7.00
N GLY A 13 -2.60 7.61 -5.71
CA GLY A 13 -3.53 6.69 -5.05
C GLY A 13 -4.98 7.01 -5.37
N VAL A 14 -5.68 6.10 -6.06
CA VAL A 14 -7.02 6.34 -6.60
C VAL A 14 -8.03 5.33 -6.04
N PRO A 15 -9.29 5.75 -5.74
CA PRO A 15 -10.33 4.80 -5.36
C PRO A 15 -10.53 3.71 -6.42
N ALA A 16 -10.77 2.48 -5.99
CA ALA A 16 -10.77 1.30 -6.87
C ALA A 16 -11.67 1.43 -8.11
N LEU A 17 -12.83 2.08 -7.96
CA LEU A 17 -13.80 2.30 -9.03
C LEU A 17 -13.25 3.16 -10.19
N TYR A 18 -12.18 3.92 -9.96
CA TYR A 18 -11.63 4.87 -10.92
C TYR A 18 -10.20 4.54 -11.36
N LEU A 19 -9.63 3.39 -10.97
CA LEU A 19 -8.23 3.03 -11.27
C LEU A 19 -7.94 3.02 -12.77
N THR A 20 -8.74 2.31 -13.54
CA THR A 20 -8.56 2.19 -15.00
C THR A 20 -8.83 3.49 -15.73
N TYR A 21 -9.84 4.25 -15.27
CA TYR A 21 -10.13 5.58 -15.80
C TYR A 21 -8.97 6.55 -15.55
N ALA A 22 -8.49 6.65 -14.31
CA ALA A 22 -7.36 7.51 -13.95
C ALA A 22 -6.12 7.17 -14.78
N LYS A 23 -5.79 5.87 -14.91
CA LYS A 23 -4.69 5.40 -15.75
C LYS A 23 -4.85 5.82 -17.22
N SER A 24 -6.07 5.86 -17.75
CA SER A 24 -6.33 6.22 -19.15
C SER A 24 -6.19 7.71 -19.44
N VAL A 25 -6.32 8.57 -18.44
CA VAL A 25 -6.29 10.05 -18.61
C VAL A 25 -5.03 10.70 -18.07
N LEU A 26 -4.28 10.02 -17.20
CA LEU A 26 -3.03 10.51 -16.65
C LEU A 26 -1.88 10.40 -17.66
N PRO A 27 -0.87 11.27 -17.58
CA PRO A 27 0.34 11.16 -18.40
C PRO A 27 1.04 9.80 -18.24
N PRO A 28 1.70 9.26 -19.27
CA PRO A 28 2.34 7.94 -19.22
C PRO A 28 3.42 7.77 -18.14
N ASN A 29 4.01 8.87 -17.68
CA ASN A 29 5.03 8.88 -16.63
C ASN A 29 4.44 9.09 -15.22
N VAL A 30 3.12 9.08 -15.07
CA VAL A 30 2.41 9.07 -13.79
C VAL A 30 1.79 7.69 -13.60
N GLN A 31 2.21 6.99 -12.55
CA GLN A 31 1.69 5.68 -12.22
C GLN A 31 0.46 5.79 -11.31
N VAL A 32 -0.38 4.76 -11.31
CA VAL A 32 -1.58 4.69 -10.48
C VAL A 32 -1.39 3.60 -9.43
N SER A 33 -1.86 3.89 -8.21
CA SER A 33 -1.88 2.96 -7.08
C SER A 33 -3.31 2.70 -6.63
N ALA A 34 -3.61 1.43 -6.32
CA ALA A 34 -4.76 1.11 -5.49
C ALA A 34 -4.55 1.58 -4.05
N GLN A 35 -5.65 1.78 -3.32
CA GLN A 35 -5.63 2.26 -1.93
C GLN A 35 -5.70 1.12 -0.90
N ASN A 36 -5.93 -0.12 -1.34
CA ASN A 36 -5.91 -1.33 -0.52
C ASN A 36 -5.90 -2.58 -1.43
N SER A 37 -5.44 -3.71 -0.90
CA SER A 37 -5.63 -5.05 -1.47
C SER A 37 -5.68 -6.10 -0.35
N TYR A 38 -6.14 -7.30 -0.66
CA TYR A 38 -6.31 -8.35 0.33
C TYR A 38 -5.15 -9.35 0.40
N LYS A 39 -5.09 -10.08 1.53
CA LYS A 39 -3.95 -10.94 1.91
C LYS A 39 -3.89 -12.30 1.24
N VAL A 40 -4.90 -12.68 0.45
CA VAL A 40 -4.95 -13.96 -0.26
C VAL A 40 -5.41 -13.78 -1.69
N ALA A 41 -4.97 -14.68 -2.58
CA ALA A 41 -5.17 -14.56 -4.02
C ALA A 41 -6.63 -14.67 -4.45
N LYS A 42 -7.42 -15.52 -3.78
CA LYS A 42 -8.82 -15.81 -4.12
C LYS A 42 -9.57 -16.44 -2.93
N GLY A 43 -10.89 -16.36 -2.95
CA GLY A 43 -11.78 -17.01 -1.98
C GLY A 43 -13.06 -16.23 -1.78
N ALA A 44 -13.81 -16.57 -0.73
CA ALA A 44 -15.07 -15.91 -0.38
C ALA A 44 -14.82 -14.57 0.36
N PHE A 45 -14.26 -13.59 -0.36
CA PHE A 45 -13.92 -12.26 0.17
C PHE A 45 -14.67 -11.17 -0.61
N THR A 46 -15.99 -11.18 -0.55
CA THR A 46 -16.85 -10.24 -1.27
C THR A 46 -16.46 -8.79 -0.96
N GLY A 47 -16.18 -8.01 -2.01
CA GLY A 47 -15.81 -6.60 -1.91
C GLY A 47 -14.29 -6.34 -1.89
N GLU A 48 -13.47 -7.36 -1.70
CA GLU A 48 -12.02 -7.22 -1.70
C GLU A 48 -11.42 -7.32 -3.12
N ILE A 49 -10.20 -6.80 -3.27
CA ILE A 49 -9.41 -6.83 -4.50
C ILE A 49 -8.11 -7.58 -4.24
N SER A 50 -7.78 -8.56 -5.09
CA SER A 50 -6.50 -9.26 -5.01
C SER A 50 -5.39 -8.50 -5.76
N PRO A 51 -4.13 -8.63 -5.33
CA PRO A 51 -2.97 -8.11 -6.06
C PRO A 51 -2.93 -8.50 -7.55
N ALA A 52 -3.30 -9.74 -7.88
CA ALA A 52 -3.33 -10.22 -9.25
C ALA A 52 -4.34 -9.45 -10.13
N MET A 53 -5.49 -9.05 -9.59
CA MET A 53 -6.48 -8.24 -10.34
C MET A 53 -5.94 -6.85 -10.67
N LEU A 54 -5.15 -6.25 -9.75
CA LEU A 54 -4.50 -4.97 -9.97
C LEU A 54 -3.47 -5.06 -11.10
N LEU A 55 -2.62 -6.10 -11.06
CA LEU A 55 -1.62 -6.35 -12.09
C LEU A 55 -2.25 -6.63 -13.46
N ASP A 56 -3.33 -7.40 -13.51
CA ASP A 56 -4.09 -7.66 -14.75
C ASP A 56 -4.64 -6.36 -15.36
N SER A 57 -5.03 -5.40 -14.52
CA SER A 57 -5.42 -4.05 -14.94
C SER A 57 -4.23 -3.11 -15.21
N GLY A 58 -3.00 -3.60 -15.03
CA GLY A 58 -1.73 -2.88 -15.13
C GLY A 58 -1.63 -1.71 -14.14
N ILE A 59 -2.08 -1.94 -12.90
CA ILE A 59 -1.94 -1.05 -11.75
C ILE A 59 -0.81 -1.62 -10.88
N PRO A 60 0.42 -1.08 -10.94
CA PRO A 60 1.59 -1.73 -10.36
C PRO A 60 1.83 -1.39 -8.88
N TRP A 61 1.08 -0.47 -8.29
CA TRP A 61 1.25 -0.01 -6.90
C TRP A 61 0.01 -0.27 -6.04
N VAL A 62 0.25 -0.49 -4.75
CA VAL A 62 -0.80 -0.50 -3.73
C VAL A 62 -0.34 0.18 -2.44
N ILE A 63 -1.23 0.96 -1.83
CA ILE A 63 -1.05 1.51 -0.48
C ILE A 63 -1.57 0.51 0.54
N LEU A 64 -0.77 0.17 1.54
CA LEU A 64 -1.12 -0.78 2.60
C LEU A 64 -0.75 -0.23 3.97
N GLY A 65 -1.60 -0.49 4.95
CA GLY A 65 -1.39 -0.03 6.33
C GLY A 65 -1.68 1.45 6.56
N HIS A 66 -2.43 2.11 5.67
CA HIS A 66 -2.85 3.51 5.87
C HIS A 66 -3.53 3.67 7.24
N SER A 67 -3.32 4.82 7.90
CA SER A 67 -3.80 5.06 9.27
C SER A 67 -5.32 4.90 9.41
N GLU A 68 -6.09 5.26 8.38
CA GLU A 68 -7.53 5.04 8.32
C GLU A 68 -7.89 3.55 8.37
N ARG A 69 -7.14 2.69 7.65
CA ARG A 69 -7.35 1.24 7.66
C ARG A 69 -7.02 0.63 9.01
N ARG A 70 -5.98 1.11 9.67
CA ARG A 70 -5.61 0.71 11.04
C ARG A 70 -6.67 1.14 12.06
N ASN A 71 -7.04 2.42 12.05
CA ASN A 71 -7.78 3.05 13.14
C ASN A 71 -9.30 2.96 12.98
N VAL A 72 -9.81 3.04 11.74
CA VAL A 72 -11.25 2.99 11.46
C VAL A 72 -11.70 1.56 11.13
N PHE A 73 -10.90 0.84 10.36
CA PHE A 73 -11.25 -0.52 9.91
C PHE A 73 -10.59 -1.64 10.73
N GLY A 74 -9.73 -1.29 11.69
CA GLY A 74 -9.14 -2.24 12.64
C GLY A 74 -8.10 -3.19 12.04
N GLU A 75 -7.43 -2.81 10.95
CA GLU A 75 -6.39 -3.65 10.37
C GLU A 75 -5.15 -3.71 11.29
N THR A 76 -4.79 -4.92 11.72
CA THR A 76 -3.66 -5.14 12.64
C THR A 76 -2.32 -5.16 11.91
N ASP A 77 -1.23 -5.02 12.66
CA ASP A 77 0.14 -5.09 12.13
C ASP A 77 0.39 -6.40 11.38
N GLU A 78 -0.11 -7.52 11.92
CA GLU A 78 0.03 -8.85 11.31
C GLU A 78 -0.76 -8.95 10.01
N LEU A 79 -2.00 -8.46 9.98
CA LEU A 79 -2.82 -8.46 8.77
C LEU A 79 -2.18 -7.61 7.67
N ILE A 80 -1.65 -6.45 8.03
CA ILE A 80 -1.00 -5.55 7.08
C ILE A 80 0.28 -6.19 6.55
N ALA A 81 1.09 -6.81 7.40
CA ALA A 81 2.27 -7.54 6.97
C ALA A 81 1.95 -8.72 6.04
N GLU A 82 0.86 -9.46 6.29
CA GLU A 82 0.36 -10.51 5.38
C GLU A 82 -0.07 -9.94 4.02
N LYS A 83 -0.77 -8.80 4.01
CA LYS A 83 -1.14 -8.11 2.76
C LYS A 83 0.08 -7.65 1.97
N ILE A 84 1.07 -7.06 2.65
CA ILE A 84 2.30 -6.57 2.02
C ILE A 84 3.08 -7.72 1.41
N ALA A 85 3.28 -8.81 2.16
CA ALA A 85 3.97 -9.99 1.65
C ALA A 85 3.28 -10.57 0.40
N HIS A 86 1.95 -10.70 0.44
CA HIS A 86 1.18 -11.19 -0.70
C HIS A 86 1.23 -10.25 -1.91
N ALA A 87 1.17 -8.93 -1.69
CA ALA A 87 1.29 -7.94 -2.77
C ALA A 87 2.66 -8.03 -3.46
N LEU A 88 3.74 -8.12 -2.68
CA LEU A 88 5.11 -8.26 -3.20
C LEU A 88 5.32 -9.61 -3.90
N GLU A 89 4.80 -10.72 -3.35
CA GLU A 89 4.85 -12.04 -3.97
C GLU A 89 4.16 -12.07 -5.34
N ALA A 90 3.03 -11.37 -5.46
CA ALA A 90 2.32 -11.24 -6.72
C ALA A 90 3.05 -10.34 -7.74
N GLY A 91 4.01 -9.50 -7.30
CA GLY A 91 4.78 -8.59 -8.15
C GLY A 91 4.30 -7.14 -8.14
N LEU A 92 3.45 -6.73 -7.19
CA LEU A 92 3.16 -5.32 -6.96
C LEU A 92 4.32 -4.63 -6.23
N LYS A 93 4.44 -3.33 -6.44
CA LYS A 93 5.17 -2.43 -5.54
C LYS A 93 4.24 -1.92 -4.45
N VAL A 94 4.78 -1.64 -3.26
CA VAL A 94 3.99 -1.31 -2.08
C VAL A 94 4.40 0.04 -1.50
N ILE A 95 3.40 0.88 -1.22
CA ILE A 95 3.55 2.05 -0.34
C ILE A 95 3.05 1.60 1.04
N ALA A 96 3.97 1.31 1.95
CA ALA A 96 3.69 0.75 3.27
C ALA A 96 3.62 1.87 4.31
N CYS A 97 2.43 2.15 4.84
CA CYS A 97 2.27 3.21 5.83
C CYS A 97 2.50 2.70 7.25
N ILE A 98 3.30 3.45 7.99
CA ILE A 98 3.54 3.33 9.43
C ILE A 98 3.36 4.70 10.09
N GLY A 99 3.10 4.70 11.38
CA GLY A 99 2.92 5.92 12.16
C GLY A 99 2.13 5.68 13.43
N GLU A 100 2.42 6.50 14.43
CA GLU A 100 1.73 6.58 15.69
C GLU A 100 0.48 7.47 15.62
N LYS A 101 -0.41 7.30 16.60
CA LYS A 101 -1.51 8.21 16.87
C LYS A 101 -1.01 9.45 17.63
N LEU A 102 -1.84 10.50 17.64
CA LEU A 102 -1.52 11.74 18.34
C LEU A 102 -1.25 11.53 19.84
N ASP A 103 -2.05 10.71 20.52
CA ASP A 103 -1.89 10.39 21.94
C ASP A 103 -0.63 9.56 22.22
N GLU A 104 -0.28 8.64 21.32
CA GLU A 104 0.98 7.88 21.39
C GLU A 104 2.19 8.80 21.21
N ARG A 105 2.11 9.77 20.29
CA ARG A 105 3.14 10.79 20.11
C ARG A 105 3.32 11.66 21.35
N GLU A 106 2.21 12.16 21.92
CA GLU A 106 2.23 12.97 23.14
C GLU A 106 2.75 12.19 24.36
N ALA A 107 2.56 10.87 24.37
CA ALA A 107 3.11 9.97 25.37
C ALA A 107 4.57 9.54 25.10
N GLY A 108 5.22 10.06 24.04
CA GLY A 108 6.61 9.74 23.70
C GLY A 108 6.81 8.32 23.14
N LYS A 109 5.77 7.70 22.57
CA LYS A 109 5.80 6.32 22.07
C LYS A 109 6.06 6.17 20.58
N THR A 110 6.37 7.27 19.86
CA THR A 110 6.57 7.26 18.40
C THR A 110 7.51 6.14 17.96
N GLU A 111 8.71 6.04 18.54
CA GLU A 111 9.70 5.02 18.18
C GLU A 111 9.21 3.58 18.44
N GLU A 112 8.55 3.35 19.58
CA GLU A 112 7.99 2.04 19.93
C GLU A 112 6.96 1.59 18.90
N VAL A 113 6.05 2.49 18.51
CA VAL A 113 4.98 2.21 17.56
C VAL A 113 5.53 1.94 16.17
N VAL A 114 6.37 2.84 15.63
CA VAL A 114 6.94 2.65 14.28
C VAL A 114 7.88 1.45 14.22
N PHE A 115 8.62 1.15 15.28
CA PHE A 115 9.43 -0.07 15.37
C PHE A 115 8.55 -1.31 15.31
N LYS A 116 7.49 -1.39 16.12
CA LYS A 116 6.57 -2.53 16.13
C LYS A 116 5.94 -2.76 14.75
N GLN A 117 5.44 -1.70 14.12
CA GLN A 117 4.79 -1.77 12.81
C GLN A 117 5.78 -2.19 11.72
N THR A 118 6.98 -1.59 11.68
CA THR A 118 8.03 -1.91 10.70
C THR A 118 8.55 -3.32 10.90
N LYS A 119 8.72 -3.77 12.15
CA LYS A 119 9.16 -5.13 12.47
C LYS A 119 8.17 -6.17 11.96
N ALA A 120 6.87 -5.96 12.15
CA ALA A 120 5.85 -6.89 11.64
C ALA A 120 5.97 -7.08 10.12
N ILE A 121 6.24 -6.01 9.38
CA ILE A 121 6.50 -6.05 7.93
C ILE A 121 7.80 -6.81 7.64
N ALA A 122 8.90 -6.43 8.31
CA ALA A 122 10.22 -7.05 8.15
C ALA A 122 10.22 -8.56 8.42
N ASP A 123 9.43 -9.02 9.39
CA ASP A 123 9.31 -10.46 9.71
C ASP A 123 8.63 -11.27 8.60
N LYS A 124 7.92 -10.62 7.65
CA LYS A 124 7.17 -11.27 6.56
C LYS A 124 7.82 -11.11 5.19
N ILE A 125 8.74 -10.17 5.00
CA ILE A 125 9.34 -9.87 3.69
C ILE A 125 10.86 -10.01 3.73
N LYS A 126 11.46 -10.34 2.58
CA LYS A 126 12.92 -10.55 2.47
C LYS A 126 13.67 -9.41 1.78
N SER A 127 12.95 -8.61 0.98
CA SER A 127 13.51 -7.48 0.24
C SER A 127 12.56 -6.28 0.35
N TRP A 128 13.15 -5.09 0.37
CA TRP A 128 12.48 -3.80 0.40
C TRP A 128 12.59 -3.06 -0.93
N ASP A 129 13.16 -3.68 -1.98
CA ASP A 129 13.46 -3.01 -3.25
C ASP A 129 12.21 -2.46 -3.97
N ASN A 130 11.05 -3.06 -3.69
CA ASN A 130 9.74 -2.66 -4.21
C ASN A 130 8.82 -2.09 -3.11
N VAL A 131 9.39 -1.61 -2.01
CA VAL A 131 8.66 -1.00 -0.90
C VAL A 131 9.11 0.44 -0.69
N VAL A 132 8.15 1.35 -0.60
CA VAL A 132 8.36 2.72 -0.11
C VAL A 132 7.64 2.83 1.24
N LEU A 133 8.37 3.28 2.26
CA LEU A 133 7.84 3.58 3.60
C LEU A 133 7.43 5.06 3.68
#